data_AF-A0A1F8Y5G7-F1
#
_entry.id   AF-A0A1F8Y5G7-F1
#
_cell.length_a   1.000
_cell.length_b   1.000
_cell.length_c   1.000
_cell.angle_alpha   90.00
_cell.angle_beta   90.00
_cell.angle_gamma   90.00
#
_symmetry.space_group_name_H-M   'P 1'
#
loop_
_entity.id
_entity.type
_entity.pdbx_description
1 polymer ?
#
loop_
_entity_poly.entity_id
_entity_poly.type
_entity_poly.pdbx_seq_one_letter_code
_entity_poly.pdbx_strand_id
1 'polypeptide(L)' 'MAKVERIIETDFRAAWEVFRQYRDKEWSFTDCTSKVIMERLGIAQAFAFDTHFEEFGSIVRVP' A
#
# COMPACT_ATOMS: atom_id res chain seq x y z
N MET A 1 15.65 2.94 -14.12
CA MET A 1 16.28 3.27 -12.83
C MET A 1 15.22 3.15 -11.74
N ALA A 2 15.56 2.60 -10.58
CA ALA A 2 14.65 2.57 -9.43
C ALA A 2 14.71 3.92 -8.67
N LYS A 3 13.60 4.31 -8.05
CA LYS A 3 13.47 5.51 -7.20
C LYS A 3 12.98 5.08 -5.82
N VAL A 4 13.56 5.63 -4.77
CA VAL A 4 13.04 5.50 -3.40
C VAL A 4 12.07 6.66 -3.16
N GLU A 5 10.82 6.34 -2.80
CA GLU A 5 9.82 7.33 -2.42
C GLU A 5 9.83 7.51 -0.90
N ARG A 6 9.88 8.77 -0.46
CA ARG A 6 9.80 9.12 0.96
C ARG A 6 8.34 9.30 1.38
N ILE A 7 7.94 8.60 2.44
CA ILE A 7 6.66 8.81 3.12
C ILE A 7 6.63 10.23 3.70
N ILE A 8 5.58 10.98 3.38
CA ILE A 8 5.29 12.28 4.00
C ILE A 8 4.17 12.16 5.04
N GLU A 9 3.99 13.19 5.86
CA GLU A 9 2.99 13.25 6.94
C GLU A 9 1.58 12.82 6.48
N THR A 10 1.16 13.23 5.28
CA THR A 10 -0.16 12.90 4.74
C THR A 10 -0.28 11.41 4.39
N ASP A 11 0.77 10.80 3.85
CA ASP A 11 0.81 9.36 3.54
C ASP A 11 0.70 8.55 4.84
N PHE A 12 1.46 8.95 5.87
CA PHE A 12 1.46 8.28 7.16
C PHE A 12 0.07 8.32 7.83
N ARG A 13 -0.58 9.49 7.83
CA ARG A 13 -1.93 9.65 8.42
C ARG A 13 -2.98 8.86 7.64
N ALA A 14 -2.93 8.89 6.31
CA ALA A 14 -3.85 8.11 5.49
C ALA A 14 -3.64 6.60 5.69
N ALA A 15 -2.40 6.13 5.75
CA ALA A 15 -2.08 4.72 6.03
C ALA A 15 -2.59 4.30 7.41
N TRP A 16 -2.52 5.18 8.40
CA TRP A 16 -3.04 4.92 9.75
C TRP A 16 -4.56 4.74 9.76
N GLU A 17 -5.30 5.57 9.01
CA GLU A 17 -6.75 5.41 8.90
C GLU A 17 -7.13 4.12 8.16
N VAL A 18 -6.41 3.74 7.10
CA VAL A 18 -6.60 2.45 6.42
C VAL A 18 -6.34 1.29 7.40
N PHE A 19 -5.22 1.32 8.11
CA PHE A 19 -4.86 0.29 9.09
C PHE A 19 -5.91 0.15 10.22
N ARG A 20 -6.53 1.26 10.63
CA ARG A 20 -7.62 1.26 11.62
C ARG A 20 -8.95 0.78 11.06
N GLN A 21 -9.22 1.04 9.79
CA GLN A 21 -10.46 0.65 9.13
C GLN A 21 -10.51 -0.85 8.86
N TYR A 22 -9.39 -1.45 8.46
CA TYR A 22 -9.28 -2.88 8.10
C TYR A 22 -8.60 -3.70 9.20
N ARG A 23 -9.02 -3.50 10.46
CA ARG A 23 -8.45 -4.20 11.63
C ARG A 23 -8.69 -5.71 11.64
N ASP A 24 -9.67 -6.17 10.88
CA ASP A 24 -10.01 -7.57 10.67
C ASP A 24 -9.12 -8.24 9.62
N LYS A 25 -8.36 -7.46 8.85
CA LYS A 25 -7.36 -7.96 7.90
C LYS A 25 -6.00 -8.12 8.58
N GLU A 26 -5.24 -9.11 8.13
CA GLU A 26 -3.86 -9.34 8.60
C GLU A 26 -2.84 -8.39 7.95
N TRP A 27 -3.30 -7.29 7.36
CA TRP A 27 -2.45 -6.28 6.73
C TRP A 27 -1.59 -5.59 7.77
N SER A 28 -0.29 -5.51 7.49
CA SER A 28 0.62 -4.70 8.28
C SER A 28 0.41 -3.20 7.99
N PHE A 29 0.95 -2.35 8.87
CA PHE A 29 1.01 -0.93 8.60
C PHE A 29 1.83 -0.59 7.34
N THR A 30 2.83 -1.42 7.01
CA THR A 30 3.63 -1.26 5.79
C THR A 30 2.81 -1.54 4.53
N ASP A 31 1.90 -2.51 4.57
CA ASP A 31 1.00 -2.82 3.45
C ASP A 31 0.02 -1.66 3.22
N CYS A 32 -0.56 -1.13 4.29
CA CYS A 32 -1.43 0.04 4.24
C CYS A 32 -0.70 1.28 3.70
N THR A 33 0.56 1.47 4.11
CA THR A 33 1.40 2.57 3.61
C THR A 33 1.71 2.41 2.13
N SER A 34 2.03 1.19 1.70
CA SER A 34 2.29 0.87 0.29
C SER A 34 1.05 1.14 -0.57
N LYS A 35 -0.14 0.72 -0.13
CA LYS A 35 -1.42 1.01 -0.78
C LYS A 35 -1.61 2.51 -1.02
N VAL A 36 -1.46 3.33 0.03
CA VAL A 36 -1.66 4.78 -0.04
C VAL A 36 -0.66 5.45 -1.00
N ILE A 37 0.61 5.07 -0.94
CA ILE A 37 1.64 5.63 -1.84
C ILE A 37 1.35 5.24 -3.29
N MET A 38 1.01 3.98 -3.53
CA MET A 38 0.71 3.48 -4.87
C MET A 38 -0.50 4.21 -5.46
N GLU A 39 -1.57 4.42 -4.68
CA GLU A 39 -2.74 5.19 -5.10
C GLU A 39 -2.38 6.66 -5.39
N ARG A 40 -1.59 7.31 -4.51
CA ARG A 40 -1.13 8.70 -4.71
C ARG A 40 -0.30 8.87 -5.99
N LEU A 41 0.52 7.88 -6.32
CA LEU A 41 1.42 7.90 -7.48
C LEU A 41 0.78 7.32 -8.75
N GLY A 42 -0.45 6.80 -8.68
CA GLY A 42 -1.09 6.13 -9.81
C GLY A 42 -0.41 4.82 -10.23
N ILE A 43 0.24 4.13 -9.29
CA ILE A 43 0.91 2.85 -9.53
C ILE A 43 -0.09 1.72 -9.27
N ALA A 44 -0.39 0.94 -10.31
CA ALA A 44 -1.36 -0.17 -10.22
C ALA A 44 -0.71 -1.56 -10.18
N GLN A 45 0.62 -1.65 -10.22
CA GLN A 45 1.35 -2.93 -10.23
C GLN A 45 2.34 -3.01 -9.07
N ALA A 46 2.28 -4.08 -8.29
CA ALA A 46 3.23 -4.40 -7.22
C ALA A 46 4.07 -5.62 -7.60
N PHE A 47 5.39 -5.46 -7.64
CA PHE A 47 6.31 -6.60 -7.70
C PHE A 47 6.59 -7.07 -6.26
N ALA A 48 5.88 -8.10 -5.83
CA ALA A 48 5.89 -8.56 -4.44
C ALA A 48 5.51 -10.04 -4.34
N PHE A 49 6.05 -10.70 -3.31
CA PHE A 49 5.67 -12.06 -2.94
C PHE A 49 4.48 -12.11 -1.97
N ASP A 50 4.05 -10.97 -1.45
CA ASP A 50 2.94 -10.87 -0.51
C ASP A 50 1.60 -10.76 -1.26
N THR A 51 0.67 -11.68 -0.96
CA THR A 51 -0.66 -11.74 -1.57
C THR A 51 -1.60 -10.63 -1.09
N HIS A 52 -1.29 -9.93 0.02
CA HIS A 52 -2.15 -8.85 0.53
C HIS A 52 -2.41 -7.74 -0.50
N PHE A 53 -1.47 -7.51 -1.43
CA PHE A 53 -1.62 -6.50 -2.48
C PHE A 53 -2.79 -6.77 -3.44
N GLU A 54 -3.16 -8.03 -3.63
CA GLU A 54 -4.31 -8.42 -4.47
C GLU A 54 -5.65 -8.06 -3.78
N GLU A 55 -5.68 -8.00 -2.44
CA GLU A 55 -6.89 -7.68 -1.68
C GLU A 55 -7.24 -6.18 -1.72
N PHE A 56 -6.33 -5.31 -2.17
CA PHE A 56 -6.58 -3.88 -2.28
C PHE A 56 -7.51 -3.50 -3.43
N GLY A 57 -7.73 -4.40 -4.39
CA GLY A 57 -8.67 -4.22 -5.52
C GLY A 57 -8.21 -3.23 -6.60
N SER A 58 -7.38 -2.24 -6.26
CA SER A 58 -6.77 -1.27 -7.18
C SER A 58 -5.36 -1.67 -7.65
N ILE A 59 -4.79 -2.73 -7.08
CA ILE A 59 -3.40 -3.14 -7.30
C ILE A 59 -3.37 -4.58 -7.84
N VAL A 60 -2.60 -4.78 -8.90
CA VAL A 60 -2.29 -6.09 -9.47
C VAL A 60 -0.90 -6.49 -9.02
N ARG A 61 -0.80 -7.62 -8.31
CA ARG A 61 0.49 -8.22 -8.00
C ARG A 61 1.05 -8.87 -9.27
N VAL A 62 2.29 -8.54 -9.60
CA VAL A 62 3.04 -9.10 -10.73
C VAL A 62 4.27 -9.81 -10.16
N PRO A 63 4.78 -10.83 -10.88
CA PRO A 63 5.12 -12.15 -10.36
C PRO A 63 5.72 -12.18 -8.95
#